data_AF-A0A1Q9N3H8-F1
#
_entry.id   AF-A0A1Q9N3H8-F1
#
_cell.length_a   1.000
_cell.length_b   1.000
_cell.length_c   1.000
_cell.angle_alpha   90.00
_cell.angle_beta   90.00
_cell.angle_gamma   90.00
#
_symmetry.space_group_name_H-M   'P 1'
#
loop_
_entity.id
_entity.type
_entity.pdbx_description
1 polymer ?
#
loop_
_entity_poly.entity_id
_entity_poly.type
_entity_poly.pdbx_seq_one_letter_code
_entity_poly.pdbx_strand_id
1 'polypeptide(L)'
;MLDRKLGVKISNKLLSNVTKKQIKLEIGRYIEEDPLIDNILKIWIINANERQIYERSVELDEYPGISVQLTLVPPKFFSDVIRGEINVPFWQVATVVRSLNLAHPVYDPNFFIEQHMDAVKNIKWSDELIEEKKQVTELLLQKAEKYGFDEDMLADGFMWAIKAAEEAICIPLMKKGLFGLSSPILLLDTLRQETDLYNFYLQLLGV
;
A
#
# COMPACT_ATOMS: atom_id res chain seq x y z
N MET A 1 -9.43 -1.07 17.56
CA MET A 1 -8.00 -0.69 17.55
C MET A 1 -7.18 -1.62 18.46
N LEU A 2 -6.22 -2.35 17.90
CA LEU A 2 -5.32 -3.25 18.63
C LEU A 2 -4.35 -2.45 19.52
N ASP A 3 -4.14 -2.87 20.77
CA ASP A 3 -3.15 -2.25 21.68
C ASP A 3 -1.73 -2.47 21.14
N ARG A 4 -0.98 -1.38 20.89
CA ARG A 4 0.42 -1.41 20.46
C ARG A 4 1.30 -2.31 21.34
N LYS A 5 1.10 -2.29 22.66
CA LYS A 5 1.87 -3.15 23.59
C LYS A 5 1.61 -4.62 23.33
N LEU A 6 0.38 -4.98 22.95
CA LEU A 6 0.02 -6.34 22.54
C LEU A 6 0.67 -6.69 21.20
N GLY A 7 0.67 -5.78 20.23
CA GLY A 7 1.36 -5.97 18.94
C GLY A 7 2.86 -6.27 19.11
N VAL A 8 3.55 -5.51 19.96
CA VAL A 8 4.98 -5.74 20.26
C VAL A 8 5.22 -7.11 20.91
N LYS A 9 4.34 -7.53 21.83
CA LYS A 9 4.43 -8.86 22.47
C LYS A 9 4.27 -9.98 21.44
N ILE A 10 3.25 -9.90 20.58
CA ILE A 10 2.99 -10.86 19.51
C ILE A 10 4.19 -10.94 18.55
N SER A 11 4.69 -9.78 18.13
CA SER A 11 5.85 -9.68 17.25
C SER A 11 7.10 -10.35 17.83
N ASN A 12 7.40 -10.11 19.11
CA ASN A 12 8.54 -10.74 19.79
C ASN A 12 8.36 -12.25 20.00
N LYS A 13 7.14 -12.71 20.27
CA LYS A 13 6.81 -14.14 20.38
C LYS A 13 7.04 -14.86 19.04
N LEU A 14 6.58 -14.27 17.93
CA LEU A 14 6.79 -14.84 16.60
C LEU A 14 8.28 -15.06 16.29
N LEU A 15 9.15 -14.11 16.66
CA LEU A 15 10.60 -14.28 16.51
C LEU A 15 11.21 -15.29 17.48
N SER A 16 10.65 -15.49 18.67
CA SER A 16 11.17 -16.52 19.59
C SER A 16 11.06 -17.95 19.02
N ASN A 17 10.14 -18.16 18.07
CA ASN A 17 9.97 -19.41 17.32
C ASN A 17 10.86 -19.49 16.06
N VAL A 18 11.60 -18.42 15.75
CA VAL A 18 12.49 -18.33 14.58
C VAL A 18 13.91 -18.70 15.02
N THR A 19 14.66 -19.40 14.16
CA THR A 19 16.01 -19.86 14.52
C THR A 19 16.97 -18.68 14.76
N LYS A 20 17.93 -18.82 15.69
CA LYS A 20 18.98 -17.81 15.97
C LYS A 20 19.71 -17.30 14.71
N LYS A 21 19.78 -18.12 13.66
CA LYS A 21 20.41 -17.76 12.37
C LYS A 21 19.56 -16.77 11.57
N GLN A 22 18.24 -16.91 11.57
CA GLN A 22 17.31 -16.01 10.89
C GLN A 22 17.22 -14.65 11.60
N ILE A 23 17.30 -14.63 12.94
CA ILE A 23 17.34 -13.39 13.75
C ILE A 23 18.61 -12.58 13.47
N LYS A 24 19.76 -13.22 13.26
CA LYS A 24 21.04 -12.52 12.94
C LYS A 24 21.03 -11.77 11.60
N LEU A 25 20.06 -12.04 10.75
CA LEU A 25 19.94 -11.46 9.42
C LEU A 25 18.80 -10.44 9.33
N GLU A 26 18.07 -10.23 10.43
CA GLU A 26 17.06 -9.18 10.54
C GLU A 26 17.76 -7.82 10.53
N ILE A 27 17.37 -6.97 9.58
CA ILE A 27 17.85 -5.60 9.44
C ILE A 27 16.91 -4.65 10.19
N GLY A 28 15.61 -4.94 10.14
CA GLY A 28 14.59 -4.16 10.82
C GLY A 28 13.23 -4.85 10.82
N ARG A 29 12.37 -4.42 11.74
CA ARG A 29 10.99 -4.85 11.85
C ARG A 29 10.11 -3.75 12.42
N TYR A 30 8.92 -3.61 11.86
CA TYR A 30 7.90 -2.68 12.33
C TYR A 30 6.51 -3.31 12.31
N ILE A 31 5.60 -2.70 13.05
CA ILE A 31 4.18 -3.00 13.03
C ILE A 31 3.48 -1.87 12.29
N GLU A 32 2.58 -2.21 11.37
CA GLU A 32 1.71 -1.24 10.70
C GLU A 32 0.40 -1.13 11.51
N GLU A 33 0.15 0.04 12.09
CA GLU A 33 -1.11 0.32 12.81
C GLU A 33 -2.09 0.99 11.85
N ASP A 34 -2.88 0.17 11.16
CA ASP A 34 -3.92 0.64 10.25
C ASP A 34 -5.21 0.92 11.05
N PRO A 35 -5.63 2.19 11.23
CA PRO A 35 -6.81 2.51 12.03
C PRO A 35 -8.13 2.01 11.42
N LEU A 36 -8.10 1.57 10.15
CA LEU A 36 -9.26 1.12 9.40
C LEU A 36 -9.51 -0.38 9.52
N ILE A 37 -8.52 -1.14 10.03
CA ILE A 37 -8.58 -2.60 10.07
C ILE A 37 -8.52 -3.05 11.53
N ASP A 38 -9.67 -3.45 12.06
CA ASP A 38 -9.73 -4.07 13.38
C ASP A 38 -9.24 -5.52 13.34
N ASN A 39 -8.60 -5.95 14.43
CA ASN A 39 -8.21 -7.33 14.68
C ASN A 39 -7.17 -7.95 13.72
N ILE A 40 -6.58 -7.16 12.82
CA ILE A 40 -5.44 -7.58 11.99
C ILE A 40 -4.18 -6.85 12.46
N LEU A 41 -3.15 -7.63 12.81
CA LEU A 41 -1.82 -7.12 13.13
C LEU A 41 -0.90 -7.35 11.93
N LYS A 42 -0.48 -6.29 11.26
CA LYS A 42 0.48 -6.35 10.15
C LYS A 42 1.89 -6.16 10.67
N ILE A 43 2.76 -7.13 10.39
CA ILE A 43 4.17 -7.13 10.82
C ILE A 43 5.04 -7.22 9.58
N TRP A 44 5.92 -6.24 9.43
CA TRP A 44 6.91 -6.21 8.35
C TRP A 44 8.28 -6.56 8.91
N ILE A 45 8.99 -7.48 8.25
CA ILE A 45 10.34 -7.91 8.62
C ILE A 45 11.26 -7.77 7.41
N ILE A 46 12.37 -7.06 7.61
CA ILE A 46 13.39 -6.79 6.61
C ILE A 46 14.55 -7.74 6.90
N ASN A 47 14.86 -8.64 5.98
CA ASN A 47 15.89 -9.66 6.19
C ASN A 47 16.94 -9.64 5.08
N ALA A 48 18.22 -9.69 5.47
CA ALA A 48 19.36 -9.61 4.55
C ALA A 48 19.39 -10.75 3.51
N ASN A 49 18.83 -11.92 3.83
CA ASN A 49 18.83 -13.07 2.93
C ASN A 49 17.57 -13.20 2.07
N GLU A 50 16.58 -12.35 2.31
CA GLU A 50 15.35 -12.37 1.53
C GLU A 50 15.64 -11.87 0.11
N ARG A 51 15.07 -12.53 -0.89
CA ARG A 51 15.26 -12.17 -2.31
C ARG A 51 14.00 -11.61 -2.95
N GLN A 52 12.84 -11.89 -2.36
CA GLN A 52 11.54 -11.50 -2.87
C GLN A 52 10.59 -11.21 -1.71
N ILE A 53 9.48 -10.54 -2.01
CA ILE A 53 8.47 -10.28 -0.99
C ILE A 53 7.73 -11.60 -0.71
N TYR A 54 7.53 -11.90 0.56
CA TYR A 54 6.71 -13.04 0.97
C TYR A 54 5.70 -12.60 2.01
N GLU A 55 4.43 -12.91 1.76
CA GLU A 55 3.33 -12.61 2.66
C GLU A 55 2.68 -13.91 3.16
N ARG A 56 2.36 -13.96 4.45
CA ARG A 56 1.56 -15.05 5.02
C ARG A 56 0.70 -14.56 6.17
N SER A 57 -0.48 -15.15 6.29
CA SER A 57 -1.27 -15.07 7.52
C SER A 57 -0.78 -16.11 8.53
N VAL A 58 -0.65 -15.71 9.79
CA VAL A 58 -0.28 -16.57 10.91
C VAL A 58 -1.39 -16.46 11.95
N GLU A 59 -1.99 -17.60 12.26
CA GLU A 59 -2.90 -17.74 13.39
C GLU A 59 -2.09 -18.09 14.64
N LEU A 60 -2.46 -17.48 15.77
CA LEU A 60 -1.80 -17.71 17.05
C LEU A 60 -2.85 -18.18 18.05
N ASP A 61 -2.76 -19.44 18.47
CA ASP A 61 -3.68 -20.05 19.44
C ASP A 61 -3.78 -19.24 20.76
N GLU A 62 -2.68 -18.59 21.15
CA GLU A 62 -2.58 -17.76 22.35
C GLU A 62 -3.35 -16.42 22.21
N TYR A 63 -3.71 -16.02 21.00
CA TYR A 63 -4.37 -14.75 20.67
C TYR A 63 -5.58 -14.96 19.75
N PRO A 64 -6.62 -15.67 20.22
CA PRO A 64 -7.80 -15.94 19.42
C PRO A 64 -8.49 -14.63 19.03
N GLY A 65 -8.85 -14.52 17.75
CA GLY A 65 -9.48 -13.31 17.20
C GLY A 65 -8.51 -12.24 16.72
N ILE A 66 -7.20 -12.45 16.78
CA ILE A 66 -6.20 -11.58 16.14
C ILE A 66 -5.58 -12.33 14.96
N SER A 67 -5.78 -11.81 13.75
CA SER A 67 -5.10 -12.30 12.55
C SER A 67 -3.76 -11.59 12.40
N VAL A 68 -2.65 -12.32 12.30
CA VAL A 68 -1.34 -11.71 12.05
C VAL A 68 -0.98 -11.85 10.58
N GLN A 69 -0.80 -10.74 9.88
CA GLN A 69 -0.23 -10.73 8.53
C GLN A 69 1.27 -10.44 8.65
N LEU A 70 2.09 -11.39 8.19
CA LEU A 70 3.54 -11.27 8.19
C LEU A 70 4.03 -11.02 6.77
N THR A 71 4.74 -9.92 6.58
CA THR A 71 5.39 -9.56 5.30
C THR A 71 6.90 -9.54 5.47
N LEU A 72 7.58 -10.43 4.76
CA LEU A 72 9.04 -10.52 4.68
C LEU A 72 9.51 -9.81 3.41
N VAL A 73 10.49 -8.92 3.53
CA VAL A 73 11.00 -8.14 2.39
C VAL A 73 12.52 -8.15 2.29
N PRO A 74 13.07 -8.08 1.06
CA PRO A 74 14.49 -7.88 0.85
C PRO A 74 14.89 -6.45 1.25
N PRO A 75 16.17 -6.20 1.60
CA PRO A 75 16.61 -4.89 2.09
C PRO A 75 16.44 -3.79 1.04
N LYS A 76 16.61 -4.14 -0.23
CA LYS A 76 16.50 -3.20 -1.34
C LYS A 76 15.07 -2.81 -1.69
N PHE A 77 14.07 -3.55 -1.22
CA PHE A 77 12.67 -3.32 -1.60
C PHE A 77 12.24 -1.87 -1.44
N PHE A 78 12.49 -1.28 -0.26
CA PHE A 78 12.10 0.10 0.02
C PHE A 78 12.90 1.09 -0.81
N SER A 79 14.22 0.89 -0.97
CA SER A 79 15.04 1.79 -1.77
C SER A 79 14.62 1.77 -3.24
N ASP A 80 14.34 0.60 -3.80
CA ASP A 80 14.00 0.43 -5.21
C ASP A 80 12.65 1.08 -5.51
N VAL A 81 11.67 0.91 -4.60
CA VAL A 81 10.34 1.50 -4.70
C VAL A 81 10.36 3.01 -4.49
N ILE A 82 11.06 3.52 -3.46
CA ILE A 82 11.07 4.95 -3.13
C ILE A 82 11.89 5.76 -4.13
N ARG A 83 13.02 5.20 -4.62
CA ARG A 83 13.85 5.87 -5.63
C ARG A 83 13.28 5.78 -7.04
N GLY A 84 12.21 4.98 -7.23
CA GLY A 84 11.57 4.81 -8.51
C GLY A 84 12.54 4.25 -9.55
N GLU A 85 13.28 3.18 -9.22
CA GLU A 85 14.02 2.45 -10.26
C GLU A 85 13.03 2.10 -11.40
N ILE A 86 13.49 2.24 -12.65
CA ILE A 86 12.61 2.38 -13.83
C ILE A 86 11.54 1.26 -13.86
N ASN A 87 10.26 1.65 -13.89
CA ASN A 87 9.02 0.82 -13.97
C ASN A 87 8.40 0.29 -12.65
N VAL A 88 8.49 0.98 -11.51
CA VAL A 88 7.68 0.61 -10.33
C VAL A 88 6.24 1.13 -10.47
N PRO A 89 5.20 0.27 -10.41
CA PRO A 89 3.81 0.71 -10.50
C PRO A 89 3.42 1.65 -9.36
N PHE A 90 2.58 2.64 -9.68
CA PHE A 90 2.05 3.63 -8.73
C PHE A 90 1.52 3.01 -7.44
N TRP A 91 0.69 1.95 -7.54
CA TRP A 91 0.07 1.30 -6.38
C TRP A 91 1.12 0.72 -5.43
N GLN A 92 2.25 0.26 -5.95
CA GLN A 92 3.32 -0.32 -5.14
C GLN A 92 4.06 0.77 -4.36
N VAL A 93 4.37 1.90 -5.00
CA VAL A 93 4.94 3.08 -4.33
C VAL A 93 4.02 3.57 -3.24
N ALA A 94 2.74 3.77 -3.56
CA ALA A 94 1.77 4.26 -2.60
C ALA A 94 1.50 3.26 -1.45
N THR A 95 1.58 1.95 -1.70
CA THR A 95 1.58 0.93 -0.62
C THR A 95 2.74 1.10 0.34
N VAL A 96 3.96 1.25 -0.20
CA VAL A 96 5.16 1.41 0.60
C VAL A 96 5.11 2.69 1.42
N VAL A 97 4.73 3.80 0.81
CA VAL A 97 4.61 5.09 1.50
C VAL A 97 3.58 5.02 2.62
N ARG A 98 2.40 4.44 2.36
CA ARG A 98 1.35 4.27 3.36
C ARG A 98 1.85 3.41 4.53
N SER A 99 2.43 2.25 4.22
CA SER A 99 2.96 1.34 5.23
C SER A 99 3.99 2.02 6.13
N LEU A 100 4.94 2.76 5.54
CA LEU A 100 5.98 3.48 6.29
C LEU A 100 5.43 4.67 7.08
N ASN A 101 4.39 5.36 6.61
CA ASN A 101 3.71 6.42 7.37
C ASN A 101 2.95 5.88 8.59
N LEU A 102 2.48 4.63 8.52
CA LEU A 102 1.79 3.91 9.59
C LEU A 102 2.74 3.00 10.41
N ALA A 103 4.04 3.05 10.13
CA ALA A 103 5.01 2.15 10.71
C ALA A 103 5.35 2.55 12.16
N HIS A 104 5.34 1.56 13.03
CA HIS A 104 5.90 1.63 14.37
C HIS A 104 7.09 0.68 14.48
N PRO A 105 8.33 1.19 14.42
CA PRO A 105 9.53 0.37 14.58
C PRO A 105 9.51 -0.41 15.89
N VAL A 106 9.81 -1.71 15.80
CA VAL A 106 9.96 -2.63 16.94
C VAL A 106 11.42 -3.04 17.10
N TYR A 107 12.12 -3.22 15.98
CA TYR A 107 13.55 -3.49 15.93
C TYR A 107 14.16 -2.70 14.78
N ASP A 108 15.06 -1.76 15.07
CA ASP A 108 15.72 -0.94 14.04
C ASP A 108 17.13 -0.52 14.50
N PRO A 109 18.08 -1.47 14.62
CA PRO A 109 19.38 -1.23 15.25
C PRO A 109 20.26 -0.20 14.52
N ASN A 110 20.03 0.02 13.23
CA ASN A 110 20.80 0.92 12.38
C ASN A 110 19.97 2.09 11.83
N PHE A 111 18.80 2.36 12.41
CA PHE A 111 17.87 3.40 11.93
C PHE A 111 17.48 3.22 10.45
N PHE A 112 17.48 1.98 9.95
CA PHE A 112 17.14 1.66 8.58
C PHE A 112 15.68 2.00 8.29
N ILE A 113 14.75 1.61 9.17
CA ILE A 113 13.32 1.87 8.98
C ILE A 113 13.06 3.37 9.12
N GLU A 114 13.62 4.00 10.16
CA GLU A 114 13.46 5.43 10.39
C GLU A 114 13.94 6.28 9.19
N GLN A 115 15.09 5.94 8.60
CA GLN A 115 15.57 6.61 7.39
C GLN A 115 14.58 6.53 6.22
N HIS A 116 13.93 5.38 6.02
CA HIS A 116 12.93 5.23 4.96
C HIS A 116 11.62 5.93 5.32
N MET A 117 11.20 5.94 6.59
CA MET A 117 10.07 6.73 7.08
C MET A 117 10.28 8.23 6.84
N ASP A 118 11.51 8.73 6.99
CA ASP A 118 11.83 10.13 6.69
C ASP A 118 11.91 10.41 5.19
N ALA A 119 12.42 9.46 4.40
CA ALA A 119 12.48 9.58 2.95
C ALA A 119 11.07 9.71 2.33
N VAL A 120 10.09 8.92 2.81
CA VAL A 120 8.73 8.94 2.24
C VAL A 120 7.99 10.26 2.43
N LYS A 121 8.33 11.05 3.47
CA LYS A 121 7.73 12.38 3.72
C LYS A 121 8.04 13.38 2.61
N ASN A 122 9.13 13.15 1.87
CA ASN A 122 9.64 14.09 0.86
C ASN A 122 9.50 13.57 -0.57
N ILE A 123 8.85 12.41 -0.76
CA ILE A 123 8.63 11.88 -2.11
C ILE A 123 7.77 12.86 -2.90
N LYS A 124 8.20 13.12 -4.13
CA LYS A 124 7.43 13.82 -5.14
C LYS A 124 7.31 12.91 -6.34
N TRP A 125 6.13 12.88 -6.94
CA TRP A 125 5.94 12.18 -8.20
C TRP A 125 6.66 12.95 -9.31
N SER A 126 7.32 12.23 -10.20
CA SER A 126 7.87 12.83 -11.41
C SER A 126 6.73 13.26 -12.33
N ASP A 127 6.95 14.35 -13.08
CA ASP A 127 5.98 14.81 -14.07
C ASP A 127 5.74 13.76 -15.17
N GLU A 128 6.76 12.94 -15.46
CA GLU A 128 6.69 11.82 -16.39
C GLU A 128 5.65 10.77 -15.95
N LEU A 129 5.69 10.31 -14.70
CA LEU A 129 4.71 9.35 -14.16
C LEU A 129 3.28 9.92 -14.14
N ILE A 130 3.15 11.22 -13.87
CA ILE A 130 1.85 11.92 -13.92
C ILE A 130 1.32 11.94 -15.36
N GLU A 131 2.19 12.15 -16.35
CA GLU A 131 1.81 12.17 -17.75
C GLU A 131 1.42 10.78 -18.26
N GLU A 132 2.16 9.74 -17.88
CA GLU A 132 1.79 8.35 -18.16
C GLU A 132 0.38 8.02 -17.63
N LYS A 133 0.05 8.47 -16.40
CA LYS A 133 -1.29 8.29 -15.84
C LYS A 133 -2.38 8.97 -16.65
N LYS A 134 -2.13 10.16 -17.21
CA LYS A 134 -3.08 10.82 -18.13
C LYS A 134 -3.27 10.00 -19.40
N GLN A 135 -2.19 9.55 -20.02
CA GLN A 135 -2.26 8.74 -21.24
C GLN A 135 -3.02 7.43 -21.02
N VAL A 136 -2.79 6.75 -19.88
CA VAL A 136 -3.56 5.56 -19.51
C VAL A 136 -5.03 5.89 -19.28
N THR A 137 -5.33 6.99 -18.61
CA THR A 137 -6.72 7.46 -18.40
C THR A 137 -7.43 7.67 -19.74
N GLU A 138 -6.81 8.38 -20.66
CA GLU A 138 -7.36 8.65 -22.00
C GLU A 138 -7.60 7.35 -22.79
N LEU A 139 -6.65 6.41 -22.75
CA LEU A 139 -6.80 5.10 -23.38
C LEU A 139 -7.98 4.31 -22.80
N LEU A 140 -8.19 4.37 -21.49
CA LEU A 140 -9.29 3.68 -20.81
C LEU A 140 -10.64 4.35 -21.15
N LEU A 141 -10.70 5.67 -21.25
CA LEU A 141 -11.89 6.40 -21.70
C LEU A 141 -12.25 6.02 -23.14
N GLN A 142 -11.28 5.94 -24.06
CA GLN A 142 -11.52 5.49 -25.43
C GLN A 142 -12.09 4.06 -25.49
N LYS A 143 -11.64 3.17 -24.58
CA LYS A 143 -12.24 1.83 -24.45
C LYS A 143 -13.67 1.91 -23.93
N ALA A 144 -13.91 2.70 -22.88
CA ALA A 144 -15.24 2.89 -22.32
C ALA A 144 -16.22 3.41 -23.38
N GLU A 145 -15.82 4.39 -24.19
CA GLU A 145 -16.61 4.90 -25.32
C GLU A 145 -16.86 3.81 -26.35
N LYS A 146 -15.82 3.10 -26.80
CA LYS A 146 -15.96 2.03 -27.81
C LYS A 146 -16.98 0.96 -27.41
N TYR A 147 -17.01 0.56 -26.14
CA TYR A 147 -17.89 -0.50 -25.64
C TYR A 147 -19.22 0.02 -25.07
N GLY A 148 -19.30 1.30 -24.72
CA GLY A 148 -20.47 1.91 -24.07
C GLY A 148 -21.62 2.26 -25.01
N PHE A 149 -21.41 2.23 -26.33
CA PHE A 149 -22.48 2.44 -27.32
C PHE A 149 -23.11 1.15 -27.86
N ASP A 150 -22.58 -0.01 -27.45
CA ASP A 150 -23.14 -1.31 -27.79
C ASP A 150 -23.91 -1.85 -26.58
N GLU A 151 -25.23 -2.04 -26.72
CA GLU A 151 -26.11 -2.49 -25.62
C GLU A 151 -25.66 -3.84 -25.05
N ASP A 152 -25.05 -4.69 -25.87
CA ASP A 152 -24.53 -6.00 -25.45
C ASP A 152 -23.20 -5.90 -24.66
N MET A 153 -22.53 -4.74 -24.68
CA MET A 153 -21.23 -4.50 -24.02
C MET A 153 -21.28 -3.35 -22.99
N LEU A 154 -22.46 -2.88 -22.61
CA LEU A 154 -22.65 -1.82 -21.61
C LEU A 154 -21.91 -2.08 -20.30
N ALA A 155 -21.89 -3.34 -19.82
CA ALA A 155 -21.18 -3.73 -18.61
C ALA A 155 -19.65 -3.56 -18.74
N ASP A 156 -19.09 -3.88 -19.91
CA ASP A 156 -17.68 -3.67 -20.21
C ASP A 156 -17.36 -2.18 -20.32
N GLY A 157 -18.21 -1.40 -21.01
CA GLY A 157 -18.12 0.06 -21.07
C GLY A 157 -18.07 0.69 -19.68
N PHE A 158 -18.96 0.27 -18.78
CA PHE A 158 -19.00 0.75 -17.40
C PHE A 158 -17.75 0.34 -16.59
N MET A 159 -17.28 -0.90 -16.73
CA MET A 159 -16.04 -1.37 -16.09
C MET A 159 -14.82 -0.52 -16.54
N TRP A 160 -14.72 -0.19 -17.82
CA TRP A 160 -13.64 0.65 -18.34
C TRP A 160 -13.76 2.10 -17.86
N ALA A 161 -14.98 2.63 -17.75
CA ALA A 161 -15.23 3.96 -17.20
C ALA A 161 -14.80 4.07 -15.72
N ILE A 162 -15.12 3.07 -14.89
CA ILE A 162 -14.65 3.01 -13.50
C ILE A 162 -13.13 3.00 -13.44
N LYS A 163 -12.47 2.12 -14.21
CA LYS A 163 -11.00 2.07 -14.26
C LYS A 163 -10.38 3.39 -14.70
N ALA A 164 -10.97 4.05 -15.69
CA ALA A 164 -10.51 5.36 -16.15
C ALA A 164 -10.63 6.41 -15.03
N ALA A 165 -11.74 6.41 -14.29
CA ALA A 165 -11.94 7.32 -13.18
C ALA A 165 -10.96 7.06 -12.02
N GLU A 166 -10.70 5.81 -11.65
CA GLU A 166 -9.71 5.45 -10.63
C GLU A 166 -8.32 5.99 -11.01
N GLU A 167 -7.92 5.83 -12.27
CA GLU A 167 -6.66 6.35 -12.79
C GLU A 167 -6.63 7.89 -12.84
N ALA A 168 -7.72 8.52 -13.26
CA ALA A 168 -7.86 9.97 -13.30
C ALA A 168 -7.74 10.60 -11.91
N ILE A 169 -8.34 9.99 -10.89
CA ILE A 169 -8.33 10.45 -9.50
C ILE A 169 -6.91 10.37 -8.91
N CYS A 170 -6.09 9.42 -9.35
CA CYS A 170 -4.69 9.33 -8.89
C CYS A 170 -3.91 10.60 -9.22
N ILE A 171 -4.16 11.26 -10.36
CA ILE A 171 -3.42 12.45 -10.82
C ILE A 171 -3.50 13.63 -9.82
N PRO A 172 -4.67 14.14 -9.41
CA PRO A 172 -4.74 15.21 -8.42
C PRO A 172 -4.19 14.78 -7.05
N LEU A 173 -4.37 13.52 -6.65
CA LEU A 173 -3.81 13.00 -5.39
C LEU A 173 -2.27 12.98 -5.41
N MET A 174 -1.68 12.56 -6.54
CA MET A 174 -0.23 12.62 -6.78
C MET A 174 0.28 14.05 -6.69
N LYS A 175 -0.41 15.02 -7.32
CA LYS A 175 -0.03 16.44 -7.28
C LYS A 175 -0.11 17.05 -5.88
N LYS A 176 -1.07 16.61 -5.06
CA LYS A 176 -1.27 17.07 -3.67
C LYS A 176 -0.38 16.36 -2.66
N GLY A 177 0.35 15.32 -3.07
CA GLY A 177 1.13 14.50 -2.14
C GLY A 177 0.24 13.75 -1.14
N LEU A 178 -1.00 13.43 -1.52
CA LEU A 178 -1.91 12.62 -0.71
C LEU A 178 -1.58 11.14 -0.96
N PHE A 179 -0.54 10.66 -0.28
CA PHE A 179 0.00 9.31 -0.46
C PHE A 179 -0.78 8.28 0.36
N GLY A 180 -1.70 7.55 -0.29
CA GLY A 180 -2.48 6.48 0.37
C GLY A 180 -2.90 5.30 -0.50
N LEU A 181 -2.59 5.29 -1.80
CA LEU A 181 -3.24 4.38 -2.75
C LEU A 181 -2.53 3.04 -2.97
N SER A 182 -2.78 2.07 -2.10
CA SER A 182 -2.38 0.66 -2.33
C SER A 182 -3.43 -0.20 -3.03
N SER A 183 -4.72 0.19 -3.00
CA SER A 183 -5.81 -0.54 -3.66
C SER A 183 -7.07 0.33 -3.87
N PRO A 184 -7.99 -0.06 -4.78
CA PRO A 184 -9.28 0.62 -4.98
C PRO A 184 -10.13 0.80 -3.71
N ILE A 185 -10.06 -0.14 -2.76
CA ILE A 185 -10.80 -0.04 -1.49
C ILE A 185 -10.31 1.15 -0.65
N LEU A 186 -9.01 1.45 -0.74
CA LEU A 186 -8.38 2.54 0.01
C LEU A 186 -8.38 3.88 -0.75
N LEU A 187 -8.80 3.86 -2.02
CA LEU A 187 -9.08 5.07 -2.81
C LEU A 187 -10.19 5.89 -2.17
N LEU A 188 -11.30 5.25 -1.78
CA LEU A 188 -12.43 5.90 -1.11
C LEU A 188 -12.03 6.61 0.18
N ASP A 189 -11.15 6.01 0.98
CA ASP A 189 -10.69 6.60 2.25
C ASP A 189 -9.76 7.79 2.04
N THR A 190 -8.91 7.74 1.01
CA THR A 190 -8.09 8.89 0.60
C THR A 190 -8.98 10.01 0.04
N LEU A 191 -10.00 9.64 -0.73
CA LEU A 191 -10.99 10.55 -1.29
C LEU A 191 -11.85 11.24 -0.23
N ARG A 192 -12.09 10.66 0.95
CA ARG A 192 -12.84 11.34 2.04
C ARG A 192 -12.22 12.67 2.47
N GLN A 193 -10.93 12.88 2.20
CA GLN A 193 -10.25 14.15 2.45
C GLN A 193 -10.42 15.16 1.30
N GLU A 194 -11.00 14.72 0.18
CA GLU A 194 -11.18 15.41 -1.09
C GLU A 194 -12.64 15.28 -1.56
N THR A 195 -13.54 15.97 -0.87
CA THR A 195 -15.01 15.86 -1.00
C THR A 195 -15.52 15.88 -2.45
N ASP A 196 -14.96 16.72 -3.31
CA ASP A 196 -15.40 16.81 -4.71
C ASP A 196 -15.06 15.56 -5.52
N LEU A 197 -13.86 15.01 -5.33
CA LEU A 197 -13.42 13.77 -5.99
C LEU A 197 -14.17 12.56 -5.42
N TYR A 198 -14.46 12.57 -4.11
CA TYR A 198 -15.28 11.55 -3.46
C TYR A 198 -16.70 11.51 -4.02
N ASN A 199 -17.36 12.67 -4.12
CA ASN A 199 -18.71 12.77 -4.65
C ASN A 199 -18.78 12.37 -6.13
N PHE A 200 -17.79 12.75 -6.93
CA PHE A 200 -17.68 12.29 -8.33
C PHE A 200 -17.58 10.76 -8.42
N TYR A 201 -16.75 10.14 -7.58
CA TYR A 201 -16.57 8.70 -7.58
C TYR A 201 -17.82 7.95 -7.09
N LEU A 202 -18.53 8.47 -6.08
CA LEU A 202 -19.81 7.91 -5.64
C LEU A 202 -20.90 7.99 -6.73
N GLN A 203 -21.00 9.13 -7.41
CA GLN A 203 -21.93 9.28 -8.55
C GLN A 203 -21.65 8.27 -9.65
N LEU A 204 -20.36 7.99 -9.94
CA LEU A 204 -19.98 6.98 -10.91
C LEU A 204 -20.35 5.56 -10.49
N LEU A 205 -20.23 5.24 -9.19
CA LEU A 205 -20.63 3.94 -8.64
C LEU A 205 -22.15 3.79 -8.49
N GLY A 206 -22.92 4.88 -8.62
CA GLY A 206 -24.37 4.88 -8.44
C GLY A 206 -24.81 4.75 -6.98
N VAL A 207 -24.00 5.24 -6.04
CA VAL A 207 -24.22 5.15 -4.58
C VAL A 207 -24.47 6.52 -3.97
#